data_AF-A0A0V0QPY4-F1
#
_entry.id   AF-A0A0V0QPY4-F1
#
_cell.length_a   1.000
_cell.length_b   1.000
_cell.length_c   1.000
_cell.angle_alpha   90.00
_cell.angle_beta   90.00
_cell.angle_gamma   90.00
#
_symmetry.space_group_name_H-M   'P 1'
#
loop_
_entity.id
_entity.type
_entity.pdbx_description
1 polymer ?
#
loop_
_entity_poly.entity_id
_entity_poly.type
_entity_poly.pdbx_seq_one_letter_code
_entity_poly.pdbx_strand_id
1 'polypeptide(L)'
;MGKACAEHSKDKVIHFCRKSNCDAKSRIICNSCVNMGNHKKHFHMSLDEVQTRFDDQKSAFKKIESQIDQEFIQLQNSITQQVQQMHKTIDVITEFMDTLDNIRKNYQNYINNLNKKYKGQLQKIKQMTTIFNQPITKIDSIKDRKIQDQINDLMSTIPEVEKDKTMTESLLKFFKNEIDEYNYTSRLDEDFIRDITEQTKQHLQKFLLDFNINSFKGKQTQSLLGHMYMVLCIEKIDENFIVTAGVDQSIKLWNIEKMEEQQSIKNAHVDSIRALVKMNNSYLISGGTDNSIKLWNIKKIDQQKYELSEKQEVKNAHDDWIQSISRIDNETFASGGFDRQVKVWKIIDDQEKIECQNVFQLTGKVAENSITISGNNHMIVCDQDRWISIIDLNKNEVLKQMQTETMESENCLMIYDDVDVFCSASNKTISFWRISDGKLIKKHEKMHNGQINRLEKLDANLILSVGCDMTARIWRVSENYDIEEIMVLEEADKIFASRRIWKDCIITAGWNEKVIVWK
;
A
#
# COMPACT_ATOMS: atom_id res chain seq x y z
N MET A 1 -4.68 59.45 55.57
CA MET A 1 -4.66 59.72 57.02
C MET A 1 -4.40 61.21 57.21
N GLY A 2 -5.45 61.98 57.41
CA GLY A 2 -5.38 63.40 57.72
C GLY A 2 -6.48 63.67 58.73
N LYS A 3 -6.08 63.98 59.96
CA LYS A 3 -6.92 64.32 61.12
C LYS A 3 -7.83 63.21 61.66
N ALA A 4 -7.28 62.38 62.55
CA ALA A 4 -8.07 61.88 63.67
C ALA A 4 -7.22 62.01 64.94
N CYS A 5 -7.70 62.86 65.87
CA CYS A 5 -7.33 62.96 67.29
C CYS A 5 -5.86 62.63 67.65
N ALA A 6 -5.02 63.66 67.66
CA ALA A 6 -3.69 63.64 68.28
C ALA A 6 -3.72 63.68 69.83
N GLU A 7 -4.83 63.28 70.45
CA GLU A 7 -4.93 63.09 71.89
C GLU A 7 -5.19 61.61 72.14
N HIS A 8 -4.47 61.04 73.11
CA HIS A 8 -4.39 59.60 73.51
C HIS A 8 -3.25 58.77 72.89
N SER A 9 -2.05 59.35 72.77
CA SER A 9 -0.80 58.67 72.35
C SER A 9 -0.07 57.88 73.47
N LYS A 10 -0.78 57.20 74.38
CA LYS A 10 -0.13 56.45 75.47
C LYS A 10 -0.05 54.93 75.27
N ASP A 11 -0.93 54.32 74.47
CA ASP A 11 -1.04 52.85 74.48
C ASP A 11 -0.46 52.10 73.26
N LYS A 12 0.17 52.77 72.27
CA LYS A 12 0.85 52.15 71.10
C LYS A 12 0.07 50.98 70.42
N VAL A 13 -1.26 51.01 70.45
CA VAL A 13 -2.13 49.94 69.93
C VAL A 13 -3.12 50.52 68.92
N ILE A 14 -3.30 49.84 67.79
CA ILE A 14 -4.23 50.22 66.72
C ILE A 14 -5.45 49.28 66.76
N HIS A 15 -6.65 49.85 66.74
CA HIS A 15 -7.91 49.10 66.74
C HIS A 15 -8.50 49.03 65.32
N PHE A 16 -8.95 47.84 64.92
CA PHE A 16 -9.56 47.58 63.63
C PHE A 16 -11.01 47.11 63.76
N CYS A 17 -11.92 47.76 63.04
CA CYS A 17 -13.34 47.42 62.97
C CYS A 17 -13.56 46.06 62.27
N ARG A 18 -14.39 45.18 62.84
CA ARG A 18 -14.77 43.88 62.23
C ARG A 18 -16.11 43.90 61.47
N LYS A 19 -16.77 45.05 61.29
CA LYS A 19 -18.03 45.10 60.52
C LYS A 19 -17.73 44.96 59.02
N SER A 20 -18.46 44.06 58.34
CA SER A 20 -18.32 43.75 56.91
C SER A 20 -18.54 44.97 56.00
N ASN A 21 -19.43 45.89 56.39
CA ASN A 21 -19.81 47.05 55.58
C ASN A 21 -18.89 48.27 55.78
N CYS A 22 -17.76 48.14 56.48
CA CYS A 22 -16.74 49.18 56.50
C CYS A 22 -15.74 48.98 55.35
N ASP A 23 -15.65 49.99 54.49
CA ASP A 23 -14.62 50.09 53.44
C ASP A 23 -13.22 50.02 54.06
N ALA A 24 -12.26 49.42 53.35
CA ALA A 24 -10.95 49.03 53.87
C ALA A 24 -10.15 50.22 54.45
N LYS A 25 -10.32 51.43 53.90
CA LYS A 25 -9.69 52.66 54.39
C LYS A 25 -10.29 53.19 55.70
N SER A 26 -11.50 52.74 56.06
CA SER A 26 -12.31 53.23 57.19
C SER A 26 -12.31 52.30 58.40
N ARG A 27 -11.49 51.23 58.37
CA ARG A 27 -11.48 50.20 59.42
C ARG A 27 -10.61 50.54 60.62
N ILE A 28 -9.73 51.52 60.54
CA ILE A 28 -8.90 51.95 61.68
C ILE A 28 -9.73 52.89 62.56
N ILE A 29 -9.94 52.52 63.82
CA ILE A 29 -10.77 53.28 64.77
C ILE A 29 -9.89 53.85 65.89
N CYS A 30 -10.16 55.07 66.35
CA CYS A 30 -9.45 55.68 67.48
C CYS A 30 -9.94 55.17 68.84
N ASN A 31 -9.08 55.26 69.86
CA ASN A 31 -9.33 54.73 71.20
C ASN A 31 -10.56 55.36 71.88
N SER A 32 -10.81 56.65 71.63
CA SER A 32 -11.98 57.37 72.16
C SER A 32 -13.31 56.80 71.64
N CYS A 33 -13.38 56.43 70.35
CA CYS A 33 -14.57 55.83 69.75
C CYS A 33 -14.85 54.40 70.26
N VAL A 34 -13.80 53.67 70.66
CA VAL A 34 -13.94 52.36 71.32
C VAL A 34 -14.48 52.54 72.74
N ASN A 35 -13.91 53.47 73.51
CA ASN A 35 -14.28 53.71 74.91
C ASN A 35 -15.68 54.34 75.08
N MET A 36 -16.17 55.10 74.11
CA MET A 36 -17.56 55.60 74.07
C MET A 36 -18.60 54.52 73.69
N GLY A 37 -18.19 53.26 73.47
CA GLY A 37 -19.11 52.14 73.22
C GLY A 37 -19.65 52.01 71.79
N ASN A 38 -19.19 52.84 70.86
CA ASN A 38 -19.73 52.93 69.49
C ASN A 38 -19.31 51.75 68.57
N HIS A 39 -18.27 50.98 68.92
CA HIS A 39 -17.76 49.85 68.12
C HIS A 39 -17.56 48.56 68.94
N LYS A 40 -18.64 47.80 69.16
CA LYS A 40 -18.65 46.56 69.98
C LYS A 40 -17.87 45.35 69.42
N LYS A 41 -17.54 45.32 68.12
CA LYS A 41 -16.75 44.23 67.49
C LYS A 41 -15.51 44.82 66.80
N HIS A 42 -14.38 44.76 67.48
CA HIS A 42 -13.08 45.17 66.96
C HIS A 42 -12.00 44.21 67.48
N PHE A 43 -10.83 44.23 66.85
CA PHE A 43 -9.62 43.62 67.42
C PHE A 43 -8.51 44.68 67.46
N HIS A 44 -7.52 44.47 68.31
CA HIS A 44 -6.41 45.39 68.46
C HIS A 44 -5.10 44.69 68.09
N MET A 45 -4.14 45.45 67.58
CA MET A 45 -2.80 44.97 67.29
C MET A 45 -1.81 46.03 67.77
N SER A 46 -0.71 45.60 68.38
CA SER A 46 0.35 46.54 68.74
C SER A 46 0.99 47.11 67.48
N LEU A 47 1.55 48.32 67.59
CA LEU A 47 2.25 48.95 66.46
C LEU A 47 3.38 48.05 65.94
N ASP A 48 4.08 47.38 66.84
CA ASP A 48 5.23 46.52 66.53
C ASP A 48 4.79 45.26 65.77
N GLU A 49 3.63 44.67 66.09
CA GLU A 49 3.07 43.52 65.36
C GLU A 49 2.60 43.91 63.95
N VAL A 50 2.01 45.10 63.78
CA VAL A 50 1.62 45.62 62.46
C VAL A 50 2.86 45.84 61.60
N GLN A 51 3.89 46.46 62.18
CA GLN A 51 5.16 46.72 61.51
C GLN A 51 5.85 45.42 61.10
N THR A 52 5.94 44.44 62.00
CA THR A 52 6.52 43.11 61.72
C THR A 52 5.80 42.42 60.57
N ARG A 53 4.45 42.41 60.56
CA ARG A 53 3.70 41.82 59.44
C ARG A 53 3.90 42.55 58.12
N PHE A 54 4.03 43.87 58.16
CA PHE A 54 4.29 44.65 56.96
C PHE A 54 5.69 44.36 56.40
N ASP A 55 6.69 44.23 57.28
CA ASP A 55 8.05 43.87 56.91
C ASP A 55 8.15 42.42 56.40
N ASP A 56 7.41 41.48 57.01
CA ASP A 56 7.29 40.10 56.54
C ASP A 56 6.67 40.04 55.13
N GLN A 57 5.56 40.75 54.90
CA GLN A 57 4.95 40.81 53.56
C GLN A 57 5.87 41.48 52.54
N LYS A 58 6.59 42.53 52.93
CA LYS A 58 7.57 43.17 52.06
C LYS A 58 8.73 42.23 51.71
N SER A 59 9.18 41.40 52.65
CA SER A 59 10.21 40.39 52.41
C SER A 59 9.72 39.27 51.48
N ALA A 60 8.47 38.83 51.65
CA ALA A 60 7.84 37.82 50.80
C ALA A 60 7.66 38.35 49.37
N PHE A 61 7.23 39.61 49.24
CA PHE A 61 7.09 40.26 47.93
C PHE A 61 8.43 40.36 47.19
N LYS A 62 9.51 40.75 47.89
CA LYS A 62 10.86 40.76 47.31
C LYS A 62 11.35 39.39 46.85
N LYS A 63 11.00 38.31 47.56
CA LYS A 63 11.34 36.94 47.14
C LYS A 63 10.59 36.54 45.87
N ILE A 64 9.30 36.87 45.79
CA ILE A 64 8.49 36.60 44.59
C ILE A 64 9.03 37.41 43.40
N GLU A 65 9.34 38.68 43.60
CA GLU A 65 9.94 39.55 42.59
C GLU A 65 11.26 38.96 42.06
N SER A 66 12.16 38.54 42.96
CA SER A 66 13.41 37.89 42.58
C SER A 66 13.21 36.55 41.85
N GLN A 67 12.16 35.79 42.17
CA GLN A 67 11.89 34.52 41.52
C GLN A 67 11.32 34.71 40.11
N ILE A 68 10.42 35.70 39.95
CA ILE A 68 9.91 36.11 38.64
C ILE A 68 11.05 36.60 37.75
N ASP A 69 11.97 37.40 38.29
CA ASP A 69 13.14 37.88 37.53
C ASP A 69 14.03 36.72 37.06
N GLN A 70 14.24 35.70 37.91
CA GLN A 70 15.02 34.52 37.55
C GLN A 70 14.35 33.68 36.45
N GLU A 71 13.05 33.43 36.57
CA GLU A 71 12.29 32.70 35.55
C GLU A 71 12.23 33.48 34.23
N PHE A 72 12.09 34.81 34.28
CA PHE A 72 12.12 35.66 33.10
C PHE A 72 13.48 35.60 32.39
N ILE A 73 14.59 35.64 33.13
CA ILE A 73 15.94 35.49 32.56
C ILE A 73 16.13 34.11 31.92
N GLN A 74 15.66 33.04 32.57
CA GLN A 74 15.74 31.69 32.01
C GLN A 74 14.93 31.56 30.72
N LEU A 75 13.71 32.10 30.69
CA LEU A 75 12.87 32.11 29.50
C LEU A 75 13.51 32.92 28.37
N GLN A 76 14.05 34.10 28.67
CA GLN A 76 14.74 34.96 27.70
C GLN A 76 15.96 34.25 27.10
N ASN A 77 16.75 33.53 27.91
CA ASN A 77 17.88 32.75 27.43
C ASN A 77 17.45 31.57 26.55
N SER A 78 16.39 30.84 26.93
CA SER A 78 15.86 29.74 26.12
C SER A 78 15.33 30.22 24.77
N ILE A 79 14.60 31.34 24.74
CA ILE A 79 14.12 31.95 23.49
C ILE A 79 15.31 32.41 22.64
N THR A 80 16.33 33.02 23.25
CA THR A 80 17.52 33.48 22.53
C THR A 80 18.26 32.31 21.87
N GLN A 81 18.41 31.18 22.56
CA GLN A 81 19.01 29.96 22.00
C GLN A 81 18.19 29.39 20.85
N GLN A 82 16.86 29.31 20.97
CA GLN A 82 16.00 28.84 19.89
C GLN A 82 16.06 29.76 18.67
N VAL A 83 16.07 31.07 18.88
CA VAL A 83 16.23 32.06 17.80
C VAL A 83 17.59 31.92 17.12
N GLN A 84 18.68 31.72 17.88
CA GLN A 84 20.00 31.46 17.29
C GLN A 84 20.06 30.18 16.48
N GLN A 85 19.37 29.12 16.93
CA GLN A 85 19.28 27.86 16.20
C GLN A 85 18.48 28.01 14.91
N MET A 86 17.37 28.76 14.94
CA MET A 86 16.62 29.12 13.72
C MET A 86 17.47 29.91 12.73
N HIS A 87 18.26 30.90 13.18
CA HIS A 87 19.15 31.66 12.29
C HIS A 87 20.17 30.74 11.60
N LYS A 88 20.78 29.80 12.33
CA LYS A 88 21.69 28.81 11.72
C LYS A 88 20.99 27.94 10.68
N THR A 89 19.74 27.54 10.91
CA THR A 89 18.96 26.77 9.93
C THR A 89 18.62 27.62 8.70
N ILE A 90 18.29 28.89 8.88
CA ILE A 90 18.05 29.83 7.78
C ILE A 90 19.33 30.00 6.95
N ASP A 91 20.49 30.18 7.58
CA ASP A 91 21.77 30.33 6.88
C ASP A 91 22.07 29.10 5.99
N VAL A 92 21.84 27.87 6.49
CA VAL A 92 22.01 26.63 5.72
C VAL A 92 21.02 26.56 4.55
N ILE A 93 19.77 26.99 4.75
CA ILE A 93 18.77 27.05 3.67
C ILE A 93 19.19 28.09 2.63
N THR A 94 19.70 29.25 3.05
CA THR A 94 20.19 30.29 2.13
C THR A 94 21.38 29.79 1.31
N GLU A 95 22.35 29.11 1.92
CA GLU A 95 23.48 28.50 1.21
C GLU A 95 23.03 27.43 0.21
N PHE A 96 22.04 26.61 0.58
CA PHE A 96 21.43 25.64 -0.33
C PHE A 96 20.72 26.32 -1.52
N MET A 97 19.99 27.41 -1.27
CA MET A 97 19.32 28.19 -2.32
C MET A 97 20.33 28.86 -3.28
N ASP A 98 21.43 29.40 -2.77
CA ASP A 98 22.51 29.96 -3.59
C ASP A 98 23.17 28.88 -4.46
N THR A 99 23.29 27.66 -3.92
CA THR A 99 23.80 26.50 -4.66
C THR A 99 22.85 26.12 -5.80
N LEU A 100 21.54 26.08 -5.54
CA LEU A 100 20.52 25.83 -6.56
C LEU A 100 20.50 26.91 -7.65
N ASP A 101 20.66 28.18 -7.28
CA ASP A 101 20.71 29.28 -8.25
C ASP A 101 21.98 29.23 -9.11
N ASN A 102 23.12 28.82 -8.54
CA ASN A 102 24.34 28.58 -9.32
C ASN A 102 24.19 27.40 -10.28
N ILE A 103 23.56 26.31 -9.85
CA ILE A 103 23.22 25.17 -10.72
C ILE A 103 22.31 25.64 -11.86
N ARG A 104 21.25 26.40 -11.54
CA ARG A 104 20.32 26.95 -12.53
C ARG A 104 21.01 27.83 -13.57
N LYS A 105 21.91 28.73 -13.14
CA LYS A 105 22.69 29.58 -14.05
C LYS A 105 23.63 28.77 -14.94
N ASN A 106 24.25 27.72 -14.40
CA ASN A 106 25.09 26.81 -15.18
C ASN A 106 24.29 26.05 -16.24
N TYR A 107 23.09 25.55 -15.88
CA TYR A 107 22.18 24.93 -16.84
C TYR A 107 21.68 25.91 -17.91
N GLN A 108 21.34 27.14 -17.55
CA GLN A 108 20.96 28.16 -18.53
C GLN A 108 22.10 28.51 -19.49
N ASN A 109 23.34 28.61 -19.00
CA ASN A 109 24.52 28.81 -19.85
C ASN A 109 24.78 27.60 -20.76
N TYR A 110 24.59 26.39 -20.25
CA TYR A 110 24.70 25.17 -21.03
C TYR A 110 23.65 25.11 -22.15
N ILE A 111 22.38 25.39 -21.83
CA ILE A 111 21.27 25.47 -22.80
C ILE A 111 21.52 26.57 -23.84
N ASN A 112 22.01 27.74 -23.43
CA ASN A 112 22.34 28.82 -24.36
C ASN A 112 23.50 28.46 -25.30
N ASN A 113 24.50 27.73 -24.79
CA ASN A 113 25.61 27.23 -25.61
C ASN A 113 25.16 26.11 -26.56
N LEU A 114 24.29 25.20 -26.12
CA LEU A 114 23.64 24.22 -26.99
C LEU A 114 22.82 24.94 -28.08
N ASN A 115 21.95 25.87 -27.71
CA ASN A 115 21.16 26.64 -28.67
C ASN A 115 22.03 27.38 -29.69
N LYS A 116 23.16 27.97 -29.28
CA LYS A 116 24.12 28.58 -30.21
C LYS A 116 24.78 27.55 -31.13
N LYS A 117 25.15 26.37 -30.60
CA LYS A 117 25.80 25.27 -31.34
C LYS A 117 24.84 24.63 -32.36
N TYR A 118 23.58 24.45 -31.99
CA TYR A 118 22.57 23.75 -32.81
C TYR A 118 21.77 24.68 -33.71
N LYS A 119 21.79 26.02 -33.53
CA LYS A 119 21.13 26.97 -34.46
C LYS A 119 21.64 26.86 -35.90
N GLY A 120 22.95 26.65 -36.09
CA GLY A 120 23.55 26.39 -37.40
C GLY A 120 23.21 25.00 -37.96
N GLN A 121 22.99 24.01 -37.08
CA GLN A 121 22.54 22.67 -37.47
C GLN A 121 21.04 22.66 -37.81
N LEU A 122 20.20 23.45 -37.14
CA LEU A 122 18.77 23.59 -37.43
C LEU A 122 18.53 24.23 -38.81
N GLN A 123 19.39 25.17 -39.22
CA GLN A 123 19.36 25.76 -40.56
C GLN A 123 19.80 24.76 -41.64
N LYS A 124 20.78 23.89 -41.33
CA LYS A 124 21.19 22.77 -42.19
C LYS A 124 20.15 21.65 -42.23
N ILE A 125 19.46 21.38 -41.13
CA ILE A 125 18.34 20.43 -41.03
C ILE A 125 17.18 20.92 -41.86
N LYS A 126 16.80 22.22 -41.80
CA LYS A 126 15.76 22.79 -42.67
C LYS A 126 16.12 22.73 -44.16
N GLN A 127 17.40 22.89 -44.51
CA GLN A 127 17.86 22.66 -45.89
C GLN A 127 17.85 21.17 -46.26
N MET A 128 18.17 20.26 -45.32
CA MET A 128 18.04 18.82 -45.48
C MET A 128 16.59 18.36 -45.58
N THR A 129 15.62 18.93 -44.85
CA THR A 129 14.20 18.53 -44.91
C THR A 129 13.64 18.77 -46.32
N THR A 130 14.06 19.85 -46.98
CA THR A 130 13.72 20.13 -48.39
C THR A 130 14.37 19.15 -49.36
N ILE A 131 15.55 18.61 -49.02
CA ILE A 131 16.26 17.59 -49.82
C ILE A 131 15.70 16.18 -49.54
N PHE A 132 15.25 15.87 -48.32
CA PHE A 132 14.71 14.57 -47.87
C PHE A 132 13.26 14.31 -48.31
N ASN A 133 12.51 15.32 -48.71
CA ASN A 133 11.20 15.13 -49.37
C ASN A 133 11.32 14.53 -50.78
N GLN A 134 12.51 14.53 -51.41
CA GLN A 134 12.74 13.83 -52.69
C GLN A 134 13.05 12.33 -52.54
N PRO A 135 13.73 11.86 -51.47
CA PRO A 135 13.84 10.45 -51.11
C PRO A 135 12.54 9.80 -50.65
N ILE A 136 11.60 10.50 -50.00
CA ILE A 136 10.33 9.90 -49.53
C ILE A 136 9.49 9.37 -50.70
N THR A 137 9.48 10.05 -51.85
CA THR A 137 8.88 9.53 -53.09
C THR A 137 9.73 8.44 -53.77
N LYS A 138 10.98 8.25 -53.35
CA LYS A 138 11.85 7.14 -53.77
C LYS A 138 11.81 5.95 -52.80
N ILE A 139 11.40 6.10 -51.55
CA ILE A 139 11.20 5.01 -50.58
C ILE A 139 10.03 4.13 -51.00
N ASP A 140 9.01 4.68 -51.66
CA ASP A 140 7.99 3.91 -52.39
C ASP A 140 8.59 3.07 -53.55
N SER A 141 9.90 3.17 -53.83
CA SER A 141 10.55 2.55 -54.99
C SER A 141 11.90 1.85 -54.73
N ILE A 142 12.41 1.71 -53.48
CA ILE A 142 13.71 1.05 -53.23
C ILE A 142 13.57 -0.33 -52.55
N LYS A 143 14.19 -1.31 -53.22
CA LYS A 143 14.08 -2.76 -53.12
C LYS A 143 15.12 -3.43 -52.21
N ASP A 144 15.30 -2.97 -50.97
CA ASP A 144 16.32 -3.59 -50.10
C ASP A 144 15.76 -4.84 -49.39
N ARG A 145 15.88 -5.98 -50.07
CA ARG A 145 15.29 -7.28 -49.70
C ARG A 145 15.59 -7.66 -48.25
N LYS A 146 16.81 -7.43 -47.76
CA LYS A 146 17.23 -7.82 -46.39
C LYS A 146 16.49 -7.10 -45.27
N ILE A 147 16.25 -5.79 -45.43
CA ILE A 147 15.54 -5.00 -44.42
C ILE A 147 14.04 -5.29 -44.52
N GLN A 148 13.52 -5.44 -45.74
CA GLN A 148 12.14 -5.85 -45.95
C GLN A 148 11.86 -7.25 -45.37
N ASP A 149 12.81 -8.18 -45.52
CA ASP A 149 12.71 -9.55 -45.02
C ASP A 149 12.78 -9.57 -43.48
N GLN A 150 13.63 -8.76 -42.84
CA GLN A 150 13.69 -8.65 -41.37
C GLN A 150 12.41 -8.04 -40.76
N ILE A 151 11.85 -7.01 -41.40
CA ILE A 151 10.58 -6.42 -40.98
C ILE A 151 9.43 -7.41 -41.21
N ASN A 152 9.44 -8.12 -42.34
CA ASN A 152 8.42 -9.13 -42.63
C ASN A 152 8.53 -10.36 -41.69
N ASP A 153 9.73 -10.76 -41.27
CA ASP A 153 9.94 -11.81 -40.27
C ASP A 153 9.44 -11.39 -38.89
N LEU A 154 9.66 -10.13 -38.51
CA LEU A 154 9.15 -9.57 -37.25
C LEU A 154 7.62 -9.45 -37.27
N MET A 155 7.06 -9.06 -38.42
CA MET A 155 5.61 -8.94 -38.61
C MET A 155 4.93 -10.32 -38.75
N SER A 156 5.64 -11.36 -39.18
CA SER A 156 5.13 -12.73 -39.28
C SER A 156 5.17 -13.50 -37.96
N THR A 157 5.99 -13.06 -36.99
CA THR A 157 6.01 -13.62 -35.63
C THR A 157 4.88 -13.10 -34.74
N ILE A 158 4.22 -12.01 -35.14
CA ILE A 158 3.03 -11.48 -34.47
C ILE A 158 1.82 -12.32 -34.91
N PRO A 159 1.12 -13.04 -34.00
CA PRO A 159 -0.07 -13.80 -34.37
C PRO A 159 -1.10 -12.90 -35.06
N GLU A 160 -1.70 -13.39 -36.15
CA GLU A 160 -2.59 -12.64 -37.05
C GLU A 160 -3.94 -12.20 -36.42
N VAL A 161 -4.10 -12.30 -35.10
CA VAL A 161 -5.32 -11.92 -34.40
C VAL A 161 -5.21 -10.47 -33.95
N GLU A 162 -5.87 -9.61 -34.72
CA GLU A 162 -6.28 -8.23 -34.43
C GLU A 162 -5.16 -7.20 -34.30
N LYS A 163 -4.74 -6.66 -35.45
CA LYS A 163 -4.08 -5.34 -35.56
C LYS A 163 -5.06 -4.24 -35.12
N ASP A 164 -5.24 -4.07 -33.82
CA ASP A 164 -5.97 -2.93 -33.28
C ASP A 164 -5.15 -1.64 -33.53
N LYS A 165 -5.84 -0.60 -33.97
CA LYS A 165 -5.23 0.68 -34.38
C LYS A 165 -4.55 1.36 -33.18
N THR A 166 -5.07 1.11 -31.99
CA THR A 166 -4.59 1.56 -30.68
C THR A 166 -3.23 0.96 -30.29
N MET A 167 -3.02 -0.33 -30.56
CA MET A 167 -1.75 -1.03 -30.35
C MET A 167 -0.66 -0.46 -31.25
N THR A 168 -1.01 -0.23 -32.53
CA THR A 168 -0.08 0.35 -33.52
C THR A 168 0.34 1.76 -33.11
N GLU A 169 -0.59 2.59 -32.62
CA GLU A 169 -0.30 3.96 -32.17
C GLU A 169 0.51 4.02 -30.87
N SER A 170 0.26 3.10 -29.93
CA SER A 170 1.00 3.03 -28.65
C SER A 170 2.44 2.56 -28.85
N LEU A 171 2.67 1.54 -29.69
CA LEU A 171 4.01 1.11 -30.09
C LEU A 171 4.75 2.23 -30.80
N LEU A 172 4.09 2.93 -31.72
CA LEU A 172 4.70 4.04 -32.46
C LEU A 172 5.11 5.20 -31.55
N LYS A 173 4.36 5.43 -30.46
CA LYS A 173 4.67 6.47 -29.47
C LYS A 173 5.84 6.07 -28.56
N PHE A 174 5.91 4.80 -28.15
CA PHE A 174 7.03 4.25 -27.40
C PHE A 174 8.33 4.30 -28.21
N PHE A 175 8.32 3.81 -29.46
CA PHE A 175 9.46 3.88 -30.36
C PHE A 175 9.95 5.31 -30.59
N LYS A 176 9.03 6.27 -30.73
CA LYS A 176 9.41 7.69 -30.87
C LYS A 176 10.10 8.22 -29.61
N ASN A 177 9.61 7.86 -28.43
CA ASN A 177 10.18 8.32 -27.17
C ASN A 177 11.57 7.71 -26.88
N GLU A 178 11.78 6.41 -27.13
CA GLU A 178 13.10 5.79 -26.92
C GLU A 178 14.14 6.24 -27.96
N ILE A 179 13.72 6.45 -29.21
CA ILE A 179 14.59 7.01 -30.26
C ILE A 179 14.96 8.46 -29.94
N ASP A 180 14.07 9.23 -29.29
CA ASP A 180 14.33 10.61 -28.86
C ASP A 180 15.23 10.67 -27.60
N GLU A 181 15.30 9.62 -26.77
CA GLU A 181 16.13 9.58 -25.55
C GLU A 181 17.61 9.23 -25.82
N TYR A 182 17.91 8.52 -26.92
CA TYR A 182 19.28 8.18 -27.30
C TYR A 182 19.90 9.21 -28.27
N ASN A 183 20.73 10.09 -27.71
CA ASN A 183 21.56 11.05 -28.45
C ASN A 183 22.32 10.39 -29.63
N TYR A 184 21.92 10.73 -30.86
CA TYR A 184 22.60 10.36 -32.10
C TYR A 184 24.06 10.82 -32.12
N THR A 185 25.01 9.88 -31.97
CA THR A 185 26.34 9.97 -32.64
C THR A 185 27.07 8.63 -32.87
N SER A 186 26.59 7.47 -32.42
CA SER A 186 27.17 6.18 -32.82
C SER A 186 26.35 5.54 -33.93
N ARG A 187 27.05 4.87 -34.87
CA ARG A 187 26.45 4.03 -35.90
C ARG A 187 25.37 3.14 -35.27
N LEU A 188 24.26 2.96 -35.99
CA LEU A 188 23.35 1.83 -35.83
C LEU A 188 24.19 0.55 -36.02
N ASP A 189 24.84 0.09 -34.96
CA ASP A 189 25.47 -1.23 -34.94
C ASP A 189 24.40 -2.28 -34.59
N GLU A 190 24.69 -3.53 -34.93
CA GLU A 190 23.77 -4.64 -34.70
C GLU A 190 23.41 -4.80 -33.23
N ASP A 191 24.28 -4.36 -32.32
CA ASP A 191 24.06 -4.42 -30.88
C ASP A 191 22.98 -3.44 -30.42
N PHE A 192 22.97 -2.20 -30.92
CA PHE A 192 21.89 -1.23 -30.64
C PHE A 192 20.53 -1.68 -31.19
N ILE A 193 20.49 -2.21 -32.41
CA ILE A 193 19.25 -2.74 -33.00
C ILE A 193 18.77 -3.94 -32.18
N ARG A 194 19.68 -4.83 -31.75
CA ARG A 194 19.33 -5.96 -30.89
C ARG A 194 18.78 -5.50 -29.55
N ASP A 195 19.37 -4.47 -28.92
CA ASP A 195 18.94 -3.98 -27.61
C ASP A 195 17.54 -3.36 -27.64
N ILE A 196 17.26 -2.50 -28.63
CA ILE A 196 15.91 -1.97 -28.86
C ILE A 196 14.94 -3.09 -29.24
N THR A 197 15.37 -4.06 -30.04
CA THR A 197 14.51 -5.20 -30.41
C THR A 197 14.16 -6.04 -29.17
N GLU A 198 15.12 -6.28 -28.27
CA GLU A 198 14.89 -7.04 -27.04
C GLU A 198 14.02 -6.24 -26.06
N GLN A 199 14.24 -4.93 -25.91
CA GLN A 199 13.40 -4.05 -25.09
C GLN A 199 11.96 -3.95 -25.63
N THR A 200 11.82 -3.77 -26.94
CA THR A 200 10.50 -3.77 -27.61
C THR A 200 9.85 -5.13 -27.46
N LYS A 201 10.58 -6.24 -27.60
CA LYS A 201 10.05 -7.59 -27.42
C LYS A 201 9.61 -7.83 -25.98
N GLN A 202 10.35 -7.34 -24.98
CA GLN A 202 9.93 -7.39 -23.57
C GLN A 202 8.67 -6.55 -23.33
N HIS A 203 8.58 -5.36 -23.93
CA HIS A 203 7.41 -4.47 -23.80
C HIS A 203 6.18 -5.02 -24.53
N LEU A 204 6.37 -5.55 -25.74
CA LEU A 204 5.35 -6.27 -26.51
C LEU A 204 4.91 -7.53 -25.78
N GLN A 205 5.82 -8.30 -25.21
CA GLN A 205 5.47 -9.44 -24.36
C GLN A 205 4.60 -8.95 -23.20
N LYS A 206 5.02 -7.91 -22.46
CA LYS A 206 4.24 -7.34 -21.35
C LYS A 206 2.84 -6.87 -21.78
N PHE A 207 2.70 -6.22 -22.94
CA PHE A 207 1.43 -5.74 -23.47
C PHE A 207 0.55 -6.86 -24.04
N LEU A 208 1.14 -7.85 -24.71
CA LEU A 208 0.46 -9.08 -25.16
C LEU A 208 0.07 -9.99 -23.97
N LEU A 209 0.61 -9.70 -22.78
CA LEU A 209 0.30 -10.37 -21.51
C LEU A 209 -0.92 -9.79 -20.79
N ASP A 210 -1.49 -8.67 -21.22
CA ASP A 210 -2.65 -8.06 -20.57
C ASP A 210 -3.96 -8.78 -20.97
N PHE A 211 -4.98 -8.73 -20.11
CA PHE A 211 -6.23 -9.46 -20.35
C PHE A 211 -7.06 -8.70 -21.38
N ASN A 212 -7.29 -9.28 -22.55
CA ASN A 212 -8.10 -8.62 -23.57
C ASN A 212 -9.56 -9.06 -23.43
N ILE A 213 -10.32 -8.24 -22.72
CA ILE A 213 -11.76 -8.44 -22.53
C ILE A 213 -12.55 -8.50 -23.84
N ASN A 214 -12.06 -7.89 -24.93
CA ASN A 214 -12.77 -7.89 -26.22
C ASN A 214 -12.68 -9.24 -26.94
N SER A 215 -11.60 -10.00 -26.74
CA SER A 215 -11.43 -11.36 -27.28
C SER A 215 -12.01 -12.43 -26.37
N PHE A 216 -12.17 -12.16 -25.07
CA PHE A 216 -12.78 -13.07 -24.11
C PHE A 216 -14.27 -13.28 -24.38
N LYS A 217 -14.68 -14.51 -24.65
CA LYS A 217 -16.09 -14.83 -24.96
C LYS A 217 -16.89 -15.26 -23.75
N GLY A 218 -16.24 -15.52 -22.62
CA GLY A 218 -16.89 -15.95 -21.38
C GLY A 218 -17.63 -17.27 -21.52
N LYS A 219 -17.20 -18.15 -22.44
CA LYS A 219 -17.83 -19.45 -22.61
C LYS A 219 -17.11 -20.49 -21.79
N GLN A 220 -17.88 -21.27 -21.03
CA GLN A 220 -17.37 -22.51 -20.45
C GLN A 220 -16.92 -23.41 -21.60
N THR A 221 -15.61 -23.63 -21.68
CA THR A 221 -15.04 -24.49 -22.73
C THR A 221 -15.06 -25.93 -22.30
N GLN A 222 -14.48 -26.23 -21.15
CA GLN A 222 -14.35 -27.57 -20.58
C GLN A 222 -14.21 -27.52 -19.05
N SER A 223 -14.32 -28.68 -18.40
CA SER A 223 -14.12 -28.85 -16.96
C SER A 223 -13.13 -29.97 -16.69
N LEU A 224 -12.18 -29.73 -15.78
CA LEU A 224 -11.27 -30.75 -15.27
C LEU A 224 -11.96 -31.46 -14.11
N LEU A 225 -11.98 -32.78 -14.18
CA LEU A 225 -12.63 -33.67 -13.21
C LEU A 225 -11.57 -34.50 -12.49
N GLY A 226 -11.70 -34.64 -11.17
CA GLY A 226 -10.82 -35.53 -10.40
C GLY A 226 -10.73 -35.23 -8.91
N HIS A 227 -11.12 -34.04 -8.46
CA HIS A 227 -11.31 -33.76 -7.04
C HIS A 227 -12.54 -34.48 -6.50
N MET A 228 -12.54 -34.81 -5.20
CA MET A 228 -13.65 -35.51 -4.53
C MET A 228 -14.51 -34.61 -3.64
N TYR A 229 -14.06 -33.37 -3.41
CA TYR A 229 -14.76 -32.36 -2.61
C TYR A 229 -14.44 -30.95 -3.13
N MET A 230 -14.89 -29.93 -2.40
CA MET A 230 -14.72 -28.52 -2.75
C MET A 230 -13.25 -28.19 -3.06
N VAL A 231 -13.04 -27.51 -4.18
CA VAL A 231 -11.73 -26.95 -4.56
C VAL A 231 -11.66 -25.52 -4.03
N LEU A 232 -10.71 -25.27 -3.13
CA LEU A 232 -10.59 -24.00 -2.41
C LEU A 232 -9.47 -23.11 -2.93
N CYS A 233 -8.51 -23.70 -3.67
CA CYS A 233 -7.32 -22.99 -4.12
C CYS A 233 -6.99 -23.33 -5.57
N ILE A 234 -6.57 -22.30 -6.31
CA ILE A 234 -6.00 -22.42 -7.64
C ILE A 234 -4.77 -21.53 -7.69
N GLU A 235 -3.65 -22.08 -8.14
CA GLU A 235 -2.42 -21.34 -8.33
C GLU A 235 -1.86 -21.59 -9.73
N LYS A 236 -1.38 -20.52 -10.37
CA LYS A 236 -0.80 -20.59 -11.71
C LYS A 236 0.65 -21.02 -11.60
N ILE A 237 1.06 -22.04 -12.35
CA ILE A 237 2.47 -22.40 -12.52
C ILE A 237 3.09 -21.65 -13.68
N ASP A 238 2.44 -21.72 -14.83
CA ASP A 238 2.77 -20.97 -16.03
C ASP A 238 1.51 -20.80 -16.90
N GLU A 239 1.68 -20.55 -18.20
CA GLU A 239 0.57 -20.33 -19.15
C GLU A 239 -0.31 -21.56 -19.38
N ASN A 240 0.23 -22.76 -19.20
CA ASN A 240 -0.46 -24.01 -19.52
C ASN A 240 -0.66 -24.90 -18.29
N PHE A 241 -0.06 -24.56 -17.15
CA PHE A 241 -0.11 -25.38 -15.96
C PHE A 241 -0.67 -24.63 -14.76
N ILE A 242 -1.54 -25.32 -14.04
CA ILE A 242 -2.07 -24.87 -12.75
C ILE A 242 -1.95 -25.96 -11.71
N VAL A 243 -2.00 -25.54 -10.45
CA VAL A 243 -2.16 -26.42 -9.31
C VAL A 243 -3.46 -26.08 -8.60
N THR A 244 -4.22 -27.10 -8.21
CA THR A 244 -5.43 -26.96 -7.42
C THR A 244 -5.37 -27.79 -6.15
N ALA A 245 -6.08 -27.33 -5.12
CA ALA A 245 -6.19 -28.02 -3.85
C ALA A 245 -7.50 -27.64 -3.13
N GLY A 246 -7.88 -28.43 -2.14
CA GLY A 246 -9.10 -28.16 -1.38
C GLY A 246 -9.38 -29.15 -0.24
N VAL A 247 -10.66 -29.44 -0.04
CA VAL A 247 -11.16 -30.24 1.09
C VAL A 247 -10.78 -31.72 1.00
N ASP A 248 -10.53 -32.22 -0.21
CA ASP A 248 -10.11 -33.61 -0.42
C ASP A 248 -8.64 -33.88 -0.07
N GLN A 249 -7.97 -32.90 0.54
CA GLN A 249 -6.61 -33.02 1.09
C GLN A 249 -5.54 -33.31 0.03
N SER A 250 -5.90 -33.17 -1.25
CA SER A 250 -5.04 -33.48 -2.38
C SER A 250 -4.54 -32.22 -3.07
N ILE A 251 -3.35 -32.33 -3.65
CA ILE A 251 -2.82 -31.34 -4.59
C ILE A 251 -2.82 -31.99 -5.98
N LYS A 252 -3.43 -31.31 -6.95
CA LYS A 252 -3.47 -31.76 -8.35
C LYS A 252 -2.82 -30.75 -9.26
N LEU A 253 -1.96 -31.25 -10.15
CA LEU A 253 -1.30 -30.49 -11.21
C LEU A 253 -1.98 -30.82 -12.53
N TRP A 254 -2.39 -29.79 -13.24
CA TRP A 254 -3.16 -29.90 -14.48
C TRP A 254 -2.44 -29.28 -15.65
N ASN A 255 -2.54 -29.92 -16.81
CA ASN A 255 -2.21 -29.31 -18.09
C ASN A 255 -3.51 -28.76 -18.70
N ILE A 256 -3.61 -27.44 -18.82
CA ILE A 256 -4.77 -26.70 -19.35
C ILE A 256 -4.84 -26.71 -20.86
N GLU A 257 -3.71 -26.89 -21.55
CA GLU A 257 -3.71 -27.03 -23.01
C GLU A 257 -4.30 -28.39 -23.42
N LYS A 258 -3.91 -29.46 -22.72
CA LYS A 258 -4.38 -30.82 -22.97
C LYS A 258 -5.68 -31.16 -22.23
N MET A 259 -6.03 -30.36 -21.22
CA MET A 259 -7.17 -30.57 -20.35
C MET A 259 -7.10 -31.89 -19.56
N GLU A 260 -5.91 -32.19 -19.03
CA GLU A 260 -5.58 -33.47 -18.41
C GLU A 260 -4.98 -33.28 -17.01
N GLU A 261 -5.29 -34.22 -16.10
CA GLU A 261 -4.57 -34.36 -14.83
C GLU A 261 -3.18 -34.92 -15.11
N GLN A 262 -2.14 -34.19 -14.74
CA GLN A 262 -0.77 -34.65 -14.93
C GLN A 262 -0.24 -35.39 -13.70
N GLN A 263 -0.56 -34.89 -12.51
CA GLN A 263 -0.13 -35.49 -11.26
C GLN A 263 -1.17 -35.21 -10.17
N SER A 264 -1.43 -36.21 -9.33
CA SER A 264 -2.24 -36.08 -8.11
C SER A 264 -1.45 -36.60 -6.91
N ILE A 265 -1.26 -35.73 -5.93
CA ILE A 265 -0.65 -36.04 -4.64
C ILE A 265 -1.79 -36.20 -3.64
N LYS A 266 -2.14 -37.44 -3.31
CA LYS A 266 -3.17 -37.75 -2.29
C LYS A 266 -2.57 -37.61 -0.90
N ASN A 267 -3.38 -37.19 0.07
CA ASN A 267 -2.94 -36.92 1.45
C ASN A 267 -1.75 -35.95 1.47
N ALA A 268 -1.79 -34.93 0.61
CA ALA A 268 -0.78 -33.88 0.58
C ALA A 268 -0.76 -33.11 1.91
N HIS A 269 -1.94 -32.98 2.53
CA HIS A 269 -2.13 -32.52 3.90
C HIS A 269 -2.95 -33.56 4.69
N VAL A 270 -2.95 -33.45 6.02
CA VAL A 270 -3.77 -34.32 6.89
C VAL A 270 -5.24 -33.89 6.88
N ASP A 271 -5.49 -32.62 6.56
CA ASP A 271 -6.82 -32.03 6.44
C ASP A 271 -6.87 -31.01 5.27
N SER A 272 -7.98 -30.28 5.15
CA SER A 272 -8.30 -29.38 4.05
C SER A 272 -7.18 -28.38 3.76
N ILE A 273 -6.83 -28.25 2.48
CA ILE A 273 -5.87 -27.25 2.00
C ILE A 273 -6.64 -25.97 1.67
N ARG A 274 -6.26 -24.86 2.29
CA ARG A 274 -6.97 -23.57 2.19
C ARG A 274 -6.18 -22.45 1.55
N ALA A 275 -4.86 -22.62 1.40
CA ALA A 275 -4.04 -21.66 0.72
C ALA A 275 -2.96 -22.34 -0.12
N LEU A 276 -2.73 -21.80 -1.32
CA LEU A 276 -1.61 -22.11 -2.20
C LEU A 276 -0.96 -20.80 -2.63
N VAL A 277 0.37 -20.80 -2.74
CA VAL A 277 1.10 -19.72 -3.43
C VAL A 277 2.31 -20.25 -4.17
N LYS A 278 2.53 -19.75 -5.39
CA LYS A 278 3.74 -20.03 -6.16
C LYS A 278 4.81 -18.97 -5.89
N MET A 279 6.02 -19.43 -5.64
CA MET A 279 7.21 -18.61 -5.50
C MET A 279 7.98 -18.53 -6.83
N ASN A 280 8.86 -17.53 -6.96
CA ASN A 280 9.63 -17.34 -8.19
C ASN A 280 10.77 -18.38 -8.34
N ASN A 281 11.24 -18.97 -7.23
CA ASN A 281 12.31 -19.97 -7.23
C ASN A 281 11.81 -21.40 -7.55
N SER A 282 10.74 -21.53 -8.33
CA SER A 282 10.10 -22.83 -8.65
C SER A 282 9.61 -23.62 -7.43
N TYR A 283 9.19 -22.92 -6.37
CA TYR A 283 8.51 -23.53 -5.23
C TYR A 283 7.01 -23.25 -5.24
N LEU A 284 6.26 -24.17 -4.66
CA LEU A 284 4.87 -23.99 -4.25
C LEU A 284 4.82 -24.11 -2.73
N ILE A 285 4.05 -23.25 -2.09
CA ILE A 285 3.73 -23.34 -0.66
C ILE A 285 2.26 -23.69 -0.52
N SER A 286 1.93 -24.59 0.41
CA SER A 286 0.56 -24.88 0.80
C SER A 286 0.37 -24.73 2.31
N GLY A 287 -0.84 -24.34 2.72
CA GLY A 287 -1.27 -24.32 4.11
C GLY A 287 -2.72 -24.75 4.26
N GLY A 288 -3.04 -25.34 5.41
CA GLY A 288 -4.34 -25.96 5.61
C GLY A 288 -4.86 -25.93 7.05
N THR A 289 -5.96 -26.65 7.26
CA THR A 289 -6.63 -26.81 8.56
C THR A 289 -5.92 -27.80 9.49
N ASP A 290 -4.88 -28.46 9.00
CA ASP A 290 -3.93 -29.25 9.82
C ASP A 290 -2.84 -28.38 10.47
N ASN A 291 -2.98 -27.06 10.37
CA ASN A 291 -2.10 -26.03 10.95
C ASN A 291 -0.65 -26.10 10.43
N SER A 292 -0.40 -26.83 9.34
CA SER A 292 0.93 -27.01 8.77
C SER A 292 1.14 -26.15 7.52
N ILE A 293 2.40 -25.79 7.30
CA ILE A 293 2.86 -25.24 6.01
C ILE A 293 3.75 -26.29 5.36
N LYS A 294 3.51 -26.58 4.08
CA LYS A 294 4.35 -27.48 3.28
C LYS A 294 5.01 -26.74 2.12
N LEU A 295 6.28 -27.05 1.91
CA LEU A 295 7.09 -26.59 0.78
C LEU A 295 7.16 -27.70 -0.27
N TRP A 296 6.86 -27.36 -1.51
CA TRP A 296 6.90 -28.27 -2.65
C TRP A 296 7.86 -27.74 -3.71
N ASN A 297 8.68 -28.62 -4.26
CA ASN A 297 9.51 -28.30 -5.42
C ASN A 297 8.70 -28.51 -6.71
N ILE A 298 8.70 -27.52 -7.59
CA ILE A 298 8.12 -27.55 -8.92
C ILE A 298 9.25 -27.76 -9.93
N LYS A 299 9.44 -29.00 -10.38
CA LYS A 299 10.46 -29.30 -11.38
C LYS A 299 9.86 -29.29 -12.79
N LYS A 300 10.37 -28.43 -13.67
CA LYS A 300 10.09 -28.53 -15.11
C LYS A 300 10.90 -29.69 -15.69
N ILE A 301 10.22 -30.72 -16.20
CA ILE A 301 10.88 -31.85 -16.89
C ILE A 301 11.10 -31.48 -18.36
N ASP A 302 10.07 -30.95 -19.02
CA ASP A 302 10.11 -30.42 -20.38
C ASP A 302 9.01 -29.36 -20.59
N GLN A 303 8.76 -28.94 -21.83
CA GLN A 303 7.74 -27.93 -22.15
C GLN A 303 6.30 -28.37 -21.84
N GLN A 304 6.03 -29.66 -21.74
CA GLN A 304 4.70 -30.23 -21.57
C GLN A 304 4.55 -31.00 -20.25
N LYS A 305 5.55 -30.94 -19.36
CA LYS A 305 5.53 -31.69 -18.12
C LYS A 305 6.27 -31.03 -16.97
N TYR A 306 5.54 -30.85 -15.87
CA TYR A 306 6.10 -30.55 -14.54
C TYR A 306 6.12 -31.77 -13.60
N GLU A 307 6.72 -31.63 -12.43
CA GLU A 307 6.61 -32.60 -11.34
C GLU A 307 6.63 -31.83 -10.02
N LEU A 308 5.68 -32.17 -9.14
CA LEU A 308 5.60 -31.68 -7.78
C LEU A 308 6.14 -32.74 -6.82
N SER A 309 7.00 -32.32 -5.90
CA SER A 309 7.51 -33.19 -4.83
C SER A 309 7.56 -32.45 -3.51
N GLU A 310 7.10 -33.08 -2.43
CA GLU A 310 7.20 -32.50 -1.09
C GLU A 310 8.68 -32.39 -0.69
N LYS A 311 9.05 -31.23 -0.14
CA LYS A 311 10.40 -30.95 0.33
C LYS A 311 10.46 -30.86 1.85
N GLN A 312 9.51 -30.15 2.44
CA GLN A 312 9.49 -29.91 3.88
C GLN A 312 8.06 -29.71 4.37
N GLU A 313 7.84 -30.09 5.62
CA GLU A 313 6.65 -29.77 6.40
C GLU A 313 7.05 -29.04 7.69
N VAL A 314 6.43 -27.89 7.94
CA VAL A 314 6.45 -27.23 9.24
C VAL A 314 5.13 -27.51 9.93
N LYS A 315 5.17 -28.48 10.85
CA LYS A 315 4.03 -28.83 11.71
C LYS A 315 3.79 -27.73 12.74
N ASN A 316 2.51 -27.48 13.04
CA ASN A 316 2.10 -26.41 13.97
C ASN A 316 2.72 -25.06 13.58
N ALA A 317 2.75 -24.77 12.28
CA ALA A 317 3.17 -23.47 11.79
C ALA A 317 2.28 -22.35 12.36
N HIS A 318 1.01 -22.65 12.57
CA HIS A 318 0.04 -21.86 13.33
C HIS A 318 -0.58 -22.70 14.46
N ASP A 319 -1.19 -22.05 15.46
CA ASP A 319 -1.88 -22.74 16.56
C ASP A 319 -3.34 -23.11 16.22
N ASP A 320 -3.83 -22.67 15.06
CA ASP A 320 -5.15 -22.94 14.48
C ASP A 320 -5.06 -22.87 12.94
N TRP A 321 -6.17 -23.07 12.23
CA TRP A 321 -6.23 -23.19 10.78
C TRP A 321 -5.53 -22.06 10.03
N ILE A 322 -4.76 -22.42 9.00
CA ILE A 322 -4.18 -21.45 8.07
C ILE A 322 -5.22 -21.15 6.98
N GLN A 323 -5.52 -19.87 6.78
CA GLN A 323 -6.60 -19.41 5.90
C GLN A 323 -6.11 -18.62 4.69
N SER A 324 -4.92 -18.04 4.79
CA SER A 324 -4.36 -17.25 3.72
C SER A 324 -2.85 -17.39 3.69
N ILE A 325 -2.30 -17.49 2.48
CA ILE A 325 -0.88 -17.38 2.21
C ILE A 325 -0.71 -16.41 1.04
N SER A 326 0.26 -15.50 1.15
CA SER A 326 0.56 -14.53 0.12
C SER A 326 2.06 -14.35 -0.05
N ARG A 327 2.51 -14.19 -1.29
CA ARG A 327 3.91 -13.97 -1.61
C ARG A 327 4.29 -12.53 -1.31
N ILE A 328 5.39 -12.32 -0.61
CA ILE A 328 5.98 -10.99 -0.40
C ILE A 328 7.02 -10.72 -1.50
N ASP A 329 7.97 -11.63 -1.66
CA ASP A 329 9.02 -11.54 -2.67
C ASP A 329 9.40 -12.94 -3.19
N ASN A 330 10.58 -13.11 -3.79
CA ASN A 330 11.00 -14.39 -4.37
C ASN A 330 11.24 -15.48 -3.32
N GLU A 331 11.65 -15.10 -2.11
CA GLU A 331 12.08 -15.97 -1.02
C GLU A 331 11.17 -15.87 0.21
N THR A 332 10.37 -14.81 0.31
CA THR A 332 9.58 -14.50 1.51
C THR A 332 8.09 -14.57 1.22
N PHE A 333 7.32 -15.11 2.16
CA PHE A 333 5.86 -15.17 2.09
C PHE A 333 5.24 -14.94 3.47
N ALA A 334 3.96 -14.56 3.50
CA ALA A 334 3.17 -14.43 4.70
C ALA A 334 2.11 -15.52 4.77
N SER A 335 1.82 -16.01 5.97
CA SER A 335 0.66 -16.86 6.26
C SER A 335 -0.18 -16.24 7.37
N GLY A 336 -1.49 -16.40 7.31
CA GLY A 336 -2.39 -15.94 8.35
C GLY A 336 -3.40 -17.00 8.75
N GLY A 337 -3.68 -17.06 10.05
CA GLY A 337 -4.47 -18.13 10.64
C GLY A 337 -5.57 -17.68 11.60
N PHE A 338 -6.36 -18.65 12.02
CA PHE A 338 -7.40 -18.51 13.04
C PHE A 338 -6.85 -18.31 14.45
N ASP A 339 -5.55 -18.50 14.64
CA ASP A 339 -4.80 -18.12 15.84
C ASP A 339 -4.59 -16.60 15.97
N ARG A 340 -5.19 -15.83 15.04
CA ARG A 340 -5.14 -14.37 14.98
C ARG A 340 -3.72 -13.85 14.75
N GLN A 341 -2.87 -14.67 14.15
CA GLN A 341 -1.51 -14.29 13.82
C GLN A 341 -1.32 -14.23 12.31
N VAL A 342 -0.45 -13.32 11.90
CA VAL A 342 0.19 -13.34 10.58
C VAL A 342 1.66 -13.57 10.79
N LYS A 343 2.20 -14.59 10.14
CA LYS A 343 3.61 -14.98 10.23
C LYS A 343 4.29 -14.73 8.90
N VAL A 344 5.46 -14.13 8.93
CA VAL A 344 6.33 -13.94 7.77
C VAL A 344 7.40 -15.01 7.79
N TRP A 345 7.60 -15.66 6.65
CA TRP A 345 8.48 -16.81 6.49
C TRP A 345 9.46 -16.55 5.38
N LYS A 346 10.69 -17.03 5.57
CA LYS A 346 11.74 -17.00 4.54
C LYS A 346 12.13 -18.41 4.13
N ILE A 347 12.20 -18.64 2.82
CA ILE A 347 12.77 -19.83 2.21
C ILE A 347 14.29 -19.61 2.12
N ILE A 348 15.05 -20.57 2.65
CA ILE A 348 16.50 -20.57 2.65
C ILE A 348 16.94 -21.69 1.71
N ASP A 349 17.14 -21.34 0.44
CA ASP A 349 17.38 -22.31 -0.65
C ASP A 349 18.55 -23.25 -0.37
N ASP A 350 19.68 -22.73 0.11
CA ASP A 350 20.88 -23.53 0.45
C ASP A 350 20.61 -24.63 1.49
N GLN A 351 19.56 -24.46 2.29
CA GLN A 351 19.18 -25.39 3.35
C GLN A 351 17.84 -26.08 3.07
N GLU A 352 17.24 -25.83 1.89
CA GLU A 352 15.92 -26.27 1.47
C GLU A 352 14.86 -26.17 2.57
N LYS A 353 14.88 -25.09 3.36
CA LYS A 353 14.02 -24.93 4.53
C LYS A 353 13.26 -23.61 4.59
N ILE A 354 12.12 -23.61 5.26
CA ILE A 354 11.36 -22.41 5.61
C ILE A 354 11.52 -22.07 7.10
N GLU A 355 11.77 -20.80 7.38
CA GLU A 355 11.93 -20.28 8.75
C GLU A 355 10.99 -19.09 8.99
N CYS A 356 10.36 -19.07 10.17
CA CYS A 356 9.57 -17.91 10.60
C CYS A 356 10.50 -16.76 11.00
N GLN A 357 10.34 -15.61 10.37
CA GLN A 357 11.12 -14.40 10.62
C GLN A 357 10.39 -13.45 11.58
N ASN A 358 9.08 -13.24 11.36
CA ASN A 358 8.28 -12.33 12.15
C ASN A 358 6.89 -12.90 12.43
N VAL A 359 6.30 -12.48 13.54
CA VAL A 359 4.95 -12.81 13.94
C VAL A 359 4.23 -11.53 14.33
N PHE A 360 3.09 -11.28 13.71
CA PHE A 360 2.22 -10.14 13.98
C PHE A 360 0.94 -10.64 14.62
N GLN A 361 0.62 -10.13 15.81
CA GLN A 361 -0.64 -10.40 16.47
C GLN A 361 -1.71 -9.45 15.94
N LEU A 362 -2.82 -10.01 15.46
CA LEU A 362 -3.98 -9.26 15.02
C LEU A 362 -5.08 -9.27 16.09
N THR A 363 -6.07 -8.42 15.85
CA THR A 363 -7.29 -8.28 16.66
C THR A 363 -8.17 -9.53 16.59
N GLY A 364 -8.42 -10.02 15.38
CA GLY A 364 -9.31 -11.14 15.10
C GLY A 364 -8.67 -12.25 14.28
N LYS A 365 -9.48 -13.25 13.96
CA LYS A 365 -9.07 -14.40 13.13
C LYS A 365 -8.86 -13.96 11.69
N VAL A 366 -7.73 -14.34 11.08
CA VAL A 366 -7.46 -13.99 9.68
C VAL A 366 -8.51 -14.62 8.78
N ALA A 367 -9.11 -13.83 7.88
CA ALA A 367 -10.09 -14.32 6.92
C ALA A 367 -9.44 -15.16 5.80
N GLU A 368 -10.23 -15.85 4.99
CA GLU A 368 -9.72 -16.55 3.81
C GLU A 368 -9.19 -15.54 2.77
N ASN A 369 -8.18 -15.87 1.95
CA ASN A 369 -7.71 -14.99 0.86
C ASN A 369 -7.48 -13.51 1.24
N SER A 370 -7.07 -13.25 2.48
CA SER A 370 -7.16 -11.94 3.13
C SER A 370 -5.83 -11.21 3.27
N ILE A 371 -4.74 -11.77 2.73
CA ILE A 371 -3.41 -11.15 2.76
C ILE A 371 -3.03 -10.69 1.35
N THR A 372 -2.74 -9.41 1.20
CA THR A 372 -2.19 -8.84 -0.04
C THR A 372 -1.01 -7.92 0.25
N ILE A 373 -0.09 -7.82 -0.70
CA ILE A 373 1.16 -7.09 -0.56
C ILE A 373 1.22 -6.00 -1.63
N SER A 374 1.50 -4.77 -1.22
CA SER A 374 1.80 -3.66 -2.13
C SER A 374 3.26 -3.71 -2.59
N GLY A 375 3.57 -3.12 -3.73
CA GLY A 375 4.93 -2.94 -4.24
C GLY A 375 5.83 -2.08 -3.35
N ASN A 376 5.27 -1.38 -2.36
CA ASN A 376 6.01 -0.64 -1.33
C ASN A 376 6.28 -1.48 -0.06
N ASN A 377 6.11 -2.81 -0.13
CA ASN A 377 6.28 -3.74 0.99
C ASN A 377 5.32 -3.48 2.17
N HIS A 378 4.16 -2.86 1.93
CA HIS A 378 3.07 -2.89 2.91
C HIS A 378 2.26 -4.16 2.73
N MET A 379 2.12 -4.92 3.81
CA MET A 379 1.22 -6.06 3.91
C MET A 379 -0.12 -5.59 4.47
N ILE A 380 -1.20 -5.87 3.75
CA ILE A 380 -2.57 -5.58 4.16
C ILE A 380 -3.26 -6.88 4.50
N VAL A 381 -3.88 -6.94 5.67
CA VAL A 381 -4.57 -8.13 6.18
C VAL A 381 -5.93 -7.77 6.71
N CYS A 382 -6.97 -8.51 6.31
CA CYS A 382 -8.29 -8.39 6.93
C CYS A 382 -8.63 -9.58 7.84
N ASP A 383 -9.36 -9.30 8.91
CA ASP A 383 -9.82 -10.29 9.86
C ASP A 383 -11.36 -10.39 9.91
N GLN A 384 -11.83 -11.47 10.54
CA GLN A 384 -13.27 -11.76 10.72
C GLN A 384 -13.96 -10.80 11.70
N ASP A 385 -13.19 -10.02 12.47
CA ASP A 385 -13.69 -9.05 13.45
C ASP A 385 -13.79 -7.63 12.85
N ARG A 386 -13.75 -7.54 11.51
CA ARG A 386 -13.95 -6.33 10.70
C ARG A 386 -12.78 -5.36 10.75
N TRP A 387 -11.59 -5.84 11.09
CA TRP A 387 -10.39 -5.02 11.05
C TRP A 387 -9.59 -5.30 9.78
N ILE A 388 -9.01 -4.22 9.25
CA ILE A 388 -7.98 -4.25 8.23
C ILE A 388 -6.72 -3.66 8.86
N SER A 389 -5.67 -4.47 8.92
CA SER A 389 -4.35 -4.07 9.43
C SER A 389 -3.40 -3.82 8.26
N ILE A 390 -2.64 -2.73 8.32
CA ILE A 390 -1.56 -2.39 7.38
C ILE A 390 -0.26 -2.50 8.15
N ILE A 391 0.65 -3.34 7.66
CA ILE A 391 1.94 -3.68 8.28
C ILE A 391 3.05 -3.25 7.32
N ASP A 392 4.01 -2.45 7.80
CA ASP A 392 5.23 -2.11 7.07
C ASP A 392 6.25 -3.24 7.25
N LEU A 393 6.52 -4.01 6.19
CA LEU A 393 7.45 -5.13 6.26
C LEU A 393 8.92 -4.68 6.32
N ASN A 394 9.24 -3.44 5.93
CA ASN A 394 10.61 -2.93 6.06
C ASN A 394 10.94 -2.62 7.51
N LYS A 395 9.94 -2.13 8.26
CA LYS A 395 10.08 -1.80 9.69
C LYS A 395 9.61 -2.91 10.62
N ASN A 396 8.89 -3.90 10.10
CA ASN A 396 8.21 -4.95 10.86
C ASN A 396 7.30 -4.38 11.95
N GLU A 397 6.47 -3.39 11.59
CA GLU A 397 5.52 -2.76 12.52
C GLU A 397 4.12 -2.64 11.91
N VAL A 398 3.11 -2.72 12.77
CA VAL A 398 1.73 -2.41 12.37
C VAL A 398 1.62 -0.89 12.25
N LEU A 399 1.50 -0.39 11.02
CA LEU A 399 1.33 1.05 10.76
C LEU A 399 -0.05 1.53 11.17
N LYS A 400 -1.08 0.73 10.85
CA LYS A 400 -2.47 1.14 11.02
C LYS A 400 -3.40 -0.04 11.17
N GLN A 401 -4.46 0.15 11.95
CA GLN A 401 -5.60 -0.74 12.03
C GLN A 401 -6.86 0.07 11.80
N MET A 402 -7.72 -0.42 10.93
CA MET A 402 -8.92 0.27 10.46
C MET A 402 -10.08 -0.68 10.64
N GLN A 403 -11.11 -0.23 11.36
CA GLN A 403 -12.33 -1.02 11.44
C GLN A 403 -13.26 -0.63 10.29
N THR A 404 -13.81 -1.61 9.59
CA THR A 404 -14.77 -1.35 8.54
C THR A 404 -16.08 -0.82 9.15
N GLU A 405 -16.72 0.11 8.44
CA GLU A 405 -18.00 0.68 8.88
C GLU A 405 -19.16 -0.32 8.78
N THR A 406 -18.96 -1.41 8.04
CA THR A 406 -19.96 -2.45 7.85
C THR A 406 -20.08 -3.34 9.08
N MET A 407 -21.26 -3.93 9.28
CA MET A 407 -21.43 -5.00 10.27
C MET A 407 -20.93 -6.36 9.76
N GLU A 408 -20.62 -6.45 8.47
CA GLU A 408 -20.11 -7.65 7.82
C GLU A 408 -18.58 -7.63 7.78
N SER A 409 -17.96 -8.79 7.98
CA SER A 409 -16.51 -9.00 7.86
C SER A 409 -16.07 -9.00 6.41
N GLU A 410 -14.86 -8.50 6.17
CA GLU A 410 -14.21 -8.65 4.87
C GLU A 410 -13.75 -10.10 4.70
N ASN A 411 -13.94 -10.63 3.51
CA ASN A 411 -13.70 -12.03 3.17
C ASN A 411 -12.49 -12.24 2.28
N CYS A 412 -12.05 -11.22 1.53
CA CYS A 412 -10.83 -11.30 0.74
C CYS A 412 -10.31 -9.90 0.38
N LEU A 413 -9.01 -9.84 0.07
CA LEU A 413 -8.31 -8.61 -0.33
C LEU A 413 -7.62 -8.78 -1.68
N MET A 414 -7.37 -7.65 -2.34
CA MET A 414 -6.60 -7.58 -3.58
C MET A 414 -5.91 -6.23 -3.70
N ILE A 415 -4.63 -6.22 -4.08
CA ILE A 415 -3.95 -4.98 -4.47
C ILE A 415 -4.47 -4.50 -5.84
N TYR A 416 -4.94 -3.25 -5.91
CA TYR A 416 -5.48 -2.67 -7.15
C TYR A 416 -4.44 -1.80 -7.85
N ASP A 417 -3.76 -0.93 -7.09
CA ASP A 417 -2.58 -0.21 -7.54
C ASP A 417 -1.40 -0.73 -6.72
N ASP A 418 -0.31 -1.12 -7.39
CA ASP A 418 0.89 -1.66 -6.74
C ASP A 418 1.44 -0.69 -5.69
N VAL A 419 1.11 0.61 -5.79
CA VAL A 419 1.63 1.64 -4.88
C VAL A 419 0.73 1.89 -3.67
N ASP A 420 -0.53 2.29 -3.87
CA ASP A 420 -1.31 2.93 -2.79
C ASP A 420 -2.80 2.55 -2.71
N VAL A 421 -3.30 1.61 -3.53
CA VAL A 421 -4.74 1.26 -3.53
C VAL A 421 -4.96 -0.23 -3.43
N PHE A 422 -5.81 -0.64 -2.50
CA PHE A 422 -6.30 -2.02 -2.40
C PHE A 422 -7.82 -2.08 -2.35
N CYS A 423 -8.35 -3.23 -2.74
CA CYS A 423 -9.75 -3.60 -2.66
C CYS A 423 -9.97 -4.58 -1.53
N SER A 424 -11.08 -4.42 -0.81
CA SER A 424 -11.65 -5.44 0.06
C SER A 424 -13.01 -5.85 -0.46
N ALA A 425 -13.35 -7.12 -0.29
CA ALA A 425 -14.70 -7.61 -0.54
C ALA A 425 -15.27 -8.32 0.68
N SER A 426 -16.54 -8.07 0.95
CA SER A 426 -17.31 -8.68 2.03
C SER A 426 -18.46 -9.51 1.45
N ASN A 427 -19.67 -9.44 2.01
CA ASN A 427 -20.79 -10.23 1.53
C ASN A 427 -21.22 -9.78 0.13
N LYS A 428 -21.71 -8.54 0.01
CA LYS A 428 -22.24 -7.99 -1.26
C LYS A 428 -21.55 -6.71 -1.70
N THR A 429 -20.43 -6.37 -1.08
CA THR A 429 -19.78 -5.08 -1.28
C THR A 429 -18.33 -5.24 -1.69
N ILE A 430 -17.87 -4.33 -2.55
CA ILE A 430 -16.46 -4.13 -2.86
C ILE A 430 -16.11 -2.70 -2.46
N SER A 431 -15.03 -2.55 -1.71
CA SER A 431 -14.56 -1.27 -1.17
C SER A 431 -13.13 -1.00 -1.61
N PHE A 432 -12.85 0.21 -2.09
CA PHE A 432 -11.51 0.70 -2.42
C PHE A 432 -10.97 1.55 -1.27
N TRP A 433 -9.70 1.33 -0.95
CA TRP A 433 -9.04 1.95 0.18
C TRP A 433 -7.68 2.49 -0.26
N ARG A 434 -7.27 3.60 0.35
CA ARG A 434 -5.92 4.13 0.19
C ARG A 434 -5.02 3.62 1.31
N ILE A 435 -3.83 3.11 0.96
CA ILE A 435 -2.89 2.51 1.92
C ILE A 435 -2.26 3.59 2.80
N SER A 436 -1.82 4.69 2.20
CA SER A 436 -1.06 5.77 2.83
C SER A 436 -1.80 6.45 3.99
N ASP A 437 -3.08 6.76 3.81
CA ASP A 437 -3.92 7.39 4.83
C ASP A 437 -4.94 6.44 5.48
N GLY A 438 -5.09 5.22 4.97
CA GLY A 438 -6.03 4.23 5.47
C GLY A 438 -7.50 4.64 5.30
N LYS A 439 -7.80 5.56 4.39
CA LYS A 439 -9.18 6.02 4.18
C LYS A 439 -9.87 5.20 3.10
N LEU A 440 -11.16 4.95 3.34
CA LEU A 440 -12.07 4.46 2.32
C LEU A 440 -12.14 5.50 1.19
N ILE A 441 -11.80 5.09 -0.02
CA ILE A 441 -11.93 5.90 -1.24
C ILE A 441 -13.38 5.82 -1.71
N LYS A 442 -13.90 4.59 -1.87
CA LYS A 442 -15.23 4.34 -2.42
C LYS A 442 -15.74 2.96 -2.03
N LYS A 443 -17.04 2.87 -1.79
CA LYS A 443 -17.74 1.61 -1.49
C LYS A 443 -18.84 1.38 -2.52
N HIS A 444 -18.92 0.16 -3.03
CA HIS A 444 -19.95 -0.30 -3.94
C HIS A 444 -20.75 -1.42 -3.30
N GLU A 445 -22.06 -1.32 -3.37
CA GLU A 445 -22.98 -2.30 -2.78
C GLU A 445 -23.71 -3.08 -3.88
N LYS A 446 -24.20 -4.28 -3.52
CA LYS A 446 -24.93 -5.18 -4.41
C LYS A 446 -24.09 -5.65 -5.61
N MET A 447 -22.80 -5.86 -5.37
CA MET A 447 -21.87 -6.42 -6.36
C MET A 447 -22.16 -7.90 -6.64
N HIS A 448 -22.56 -8.64 -5.60
CA HIS A 448 -23.00 -10.03 -5.68
C HIS A 448 -24.29 -10.22 -4.87
N ASN A 449 -25.01 -11.30 -5.15
CA ASN A 449 -26.20 -11.70 -4.39
C ASN A 449 -25.90 -12.61 -3.19
N GLY A 450 -24.62 -12.82 -2.88
CA GLY A 450 -24.10 -13.56 -1.74
C GLY A 450 -22.61 -13.31 -1.60
N GLN A 451 -22.00 -13.96 -0.61
CA GLN A 451 -20.61 -13.73 -0.20
C GLN A 451 -19.61 -13.77 -1.35
N ILE A 452 -18.75 -12.75 -1.45
CA ILE A 452 -17.60 -12.73 -2.35
C ILE A 452 -16.45 -13.48 -1.68
N ASN A 453 -15.94 -14.52 -2.33
CA ASN A 453 -14.91 -15.42 -1.80
C ASN A 453 -13.51 -15.10 -2.32
N ARG A 454 -13.41 -14.49 -3.51
CA ARG A 454 -12.13 -14.10 -4.12
C ARG A 454 -12.27 -12.83 -4.94
N LEU A 455 -11.25 -11.98 -4.86
CA LEU A 455 -10.97 -10.88 -5.78
C LEU A 455 -9.66 -11.18 -6.53
N GLU A 456 -9.60 -10.77 -7.79
CA GLU A 456 -8.42 -10.89 -8.62
C GLU A 456 -8.31 -9.75 -9.64
N LYS A 457 -7.10 -9.21 -9.81
CA LYS A 457 -6.83 -8.17 -10.79
C LYS A 457 -6.60 -8.83 -12.13
N LEU A 458 -7.46 -8.52 -13.11
CA LEU A 458 -7.33 -9.04 -14.47
C LEU A 458 -6.45 -8.14 -15.32
N ASP A 459 -6.57 -6.83 -15.18
CA ASP A 459 -5.81 -5.83 -15.92
C ASP A 459 -5.75 -4.52 -15.13
N ALA A 460 -5.15 -3.46 -15.69
CA ALA A 460 -5.04 -2.14 -15.09
C ALA A 460 -6.39 -1.57 -14.59
N ASN A 461 -7.49 -1.81 -15.32
CA ASN A 461 -8.82 -1.34 -14.99
C ASN A 461 -9.88 -2.46 -14.92
N LEU A 462 -9.46 -3.73 -14.91
CA LEU A 462 -10.37 -4.87 -14.85
C LEU A 462 -10.14 -5.69 -13.59
N ILE A 463 -11.23 -5.99 -12.89
CA ILE A 463 -11.22 -6.84 -11.71
C ILE A 463 -12.22 -8.00 -11.90
N LEU A 464 -11.88 -9.15 -11.31
CA LEU A 464 -12.72 -10.33 -11.21
C LEU A 464 -13.14 -10.51 -9.77
N SER A 465 -14.42 -10.78 -9.55
CA SER A 465 -14.94 -11.24 -8.27
C SER A 465 -15.74 -12.52 -8.44
N VAL A 466 -15.60 -13.46 -7.50
CA VAL A 466 -16.35 -14.71 -7.51
C VAL A 466 -16.97 -14.96 -6.14
N GLY A 467 -18.13 -15.64 -6.10
CA GLY A 467 -18.85 -15.78 -4.84
C GLY A 467 -19.85 -16.91 -4.72
N CYS A 468 -20.53 -16.92 -3.57
CA CYS A 468 -21.55 -17.87 -3.18
C CYS A 468 -22.87 -17.72 -3.95
N ASP A 469 -23.01 -16.68 -4.77
CA ASP A 469 -24.15 -16.52 -5.68
C ASP A 469 -23.97 -17.28 -7.00
N MET A 470 -22.97 -18.17 -7.07
CA MET A 470 -22.68 -19.03 -8.21
C MET A 470 -22.25 -18.24 -9.46
N THR A 471 -21.74 -17.02 -9.27
CA THR A 471 -21.27 -16.18 -10.37
C THR A 471 -19.82 -15.76 -10.20
N ALA A 472 -19.12 -15.71 -11.33
CA ALA A 472 -17.87 -14.98 -11.50
C ALA A 472 -18.15 -13.75 -12.35
N ARG A 473 -17.82 -12.56 -11.87
CA ARG A 473 -18.19 -11.28 -12.49
C ARG A 473 -16.93 -10.49 -12.83
N ILE A 474 -16.89 -10.00 -14.06
CA ILE A 474 -15.83 -9.11 -14.55
C ILE A 474 -16.36 -7.69 -14.54
N TRP A 475 -15.55 -6.80 -13.95
CA TRP A 475 -15.90 -5.42 -13.81
C TRP A 475 -14.84 -4.50 -14.39
N ARG A 476 -15.29 -3.38 -14.95
CA ARG A 476 -14.43 -2.27 -15.32
C ARG A 476 -14.45 -1.22 -14.23
N VAL A 477 -13.27 -0.77 -13.83
CA VAL A 477 -13.06 0.25 -12.82
C VAL A 477 -12.64 1.54 -13.51
N SER A 478 -13.38 2.62 -13.29
CA SER A 478 -13.04 3.95 -13.82
C SER A 478 -11.89 4.60 -13.03
N GLU A 479 -11.33 5.70 -13.55
CA GLU A 479 -10.32 6.51 -12.84
C GLU A 479 -10.82 7.03 -11.49
N ASN A 480 -12.14 7.22 -11.34
CA ASN A 480 -12.78 7.64 -10.09
C ASN A 480 -13.26 6.45 -9.24
N TYR A 481 -12.74 5.26 -9.53
CA TYR A 481 -13.07 4.00 -8.87
C TYR A 481 -14.56 3.62 -8.94
N ASP A 482 -15.30 4.08 -9.95
CA ASP A 482 -16.63 3.55 -10.24
C ASP A 482 -16.51 2.17 -10.87
N ILE A 483 -17.37 1.23 -10.47
CA ILE A 483 -17.39 -0.12 -11.01
C ILE A 483 -18.58 -0.28 -11.96
N GLU A 484 -18.31 -0.76 -13.18
CA GLU A 484 -19.30 -1.15 -14.18
C GLU A 484 -19.21 -2.66 -14.45
N GLU A 485 -20.36 -3.35 -14.46
CA GLU A 485 -20.41 -4.77 -14.82
C GLU A 485 -20.20 -4.94 -16.32
N ILE A 486 -19.22 -5.77 -16.69
CA ILE A 486 -18.91 -6.05 -18.09
C ILE A 486 -19.42 -7.43 -18.49
N MET A 487 -19.27 -8.41 -17.60
CA MET A 487 -19.62 -9.80 -17.90
C MET A 487 -19.94 -10.58 -16.63
N VAL A 488 -20.88 -11.51 -16.74
CA VAL A 488 -21.23 -12.48 -15.70
C VAL A 488 -21.06 -13.88 -16.27
N LEU A 489 -20.31 -14.71 -15.54
CA LEU A 489 -20.09 -16.13 -15.82
C LEU A 489 -20.86 -16.91 -14.75
N GLU A 490 -21.88 -17.65 -15.18
CA GLU A 490 -22.75 -18.42 -14.27
C GLU A 490 -22.27 -19.86 -14.14
N GLU A 491 -22.17 -20.33 -12.90
CA GLU A 491 -21.85 -21.71 -12.56
C GLU A 491 -23.02 -22.43 -11.91
N ALA A 492 -22.92 -23.76 -11.88
CA ALA A 492 -23.91 -24.60 -11.22
C ALA A 492 -23.86 -24.53 -9.68
N ASP A 493 -22.77 -24.02 -9.09
CA ASP A 493 -22.57 -23.98 -7.65
C ASP A 493 -21.63 -22.83 -7.23
N LYS A 494 -21.44 -22.68 -5.91
CA LYS A 494 -20.62 -21.64 -5.28
C LYS A 494 -19.17 -21.73 -5.72
N ILE A 495 -18.59 -20.58 -6.04
CA ILE A 495 -17.21 -20.45 -6.49
C ILE A 495 -16.35 -19.99 -5.32
N PHE A 496 -15.27 -20.71 -5.02
CA PHE A 496 -14.36 -20.41 -3.89
C PHE A 496 -13.00 -19.90 -4.37
N ALA A 497 -12.57 -20.31 -5.56
CA ALA A 497 -11.29 -19.95 -6.12
C ALA A 497 -11.44 -19.47 -7.56
N SER A 498 -10.61 -18.50 -7.92
CA SER A 498 -10.39 -18.10 -9.30
C SER A 498 -8.92 -17.85 -9.56
N ARG A 499 -8.52 -18.04 -10.81
CA ARG A 499 -7.21 -17.60 -11.30
C ARG A 499 -7.28 -17.19 -12.75
N ARG A 500 -6.70 -16.05 -13.08
CA ARG A 500 -6.40 -15.66 -14.44
C ARG A 500 -5.19 -16.45 -14.94
N ILE A 501 -5.33 -17.08 -16.10
CA ILE A 501 -4.19 -17.59 -16.89
C ILE A 501 -3.91 -16.66 -18.09
N TRP A 502 -2.99 -17.08 -18.93
CA TRP A 502 -2.62 -16.46 -20.19
C TRP A 502 -3.75 -16.48 -21.24
N LYS A 503 -3.74 -15.52 -22.18
CA LYS A 503 -4.65 -15.39 -23.35
C LYS A 503 -6.12 -15.59 -23.00
N ASP A 504 -6.69 -14.62 -22.31
CA ASP A 504 -8.13 -14.52 -22.05
C ASP A 504 -8.71 -15.81 -21.47
N CYS A 505 -8.01 -16.38 -20.49
CA CYS A 505 -8.41 -17.61 -19.86
C CYS A 505 -8.62 -17.34 -18.37
N ILE A 506 -9.83 -17.58 -17.89
CA ILE A 506 -10.14 -17.54 -16.47
C ILE A 506 -10.44 -18.96 -16.04
N ILE A 507 -9.88 -19.34 -14.90
CA ILE A 507 -10.26 -20.58 -14.23
C ILE A 507 -11.04 -20.23 -12.99
N THR A 508 -12.09 -20.98 -12.75
CA THR A 508 -12.83 -20.98 -11.49
C THR A 508 -12.91 -22.39 -10.94
N ALA A 509 -13.04 -22.49 -9.63
CA ALA A 509 -13.32 -23.77 -8.97
C ALA A 509 -14.12 -23.53 -7.69
N GLY A 510 -14.90 -24.53 -7.32
CA GLY A 510 -15.92 -24.36 -6.30
C GLY A 510 -16.38 -25.65 -5.66
N TRP A 511 -17.63 -25.65 -5.21
CA TRP A 511 -18.24 -26.78 -4.51
C TRP A 511 -18.43 -28.00 -5.42
N ASN A 512 -18.67 -27.77 -6.72
CA ASN A 512 -19.01 -28.78 -7.72
C ASN A 512 -17.89 -29.76 -8.09
N GLU A 513 -16.79 -29.82 -7.32
CA GLU A 513 -15.63 -30.71 -7.50
C GLU A 513 -14.88 -30.50 -8.83
N LYS A 514 -15.26 -29.44 -9.57
CA LYS A 514 -14.78 -29.15 -10.91
C LYS A 514 -13.88 -27.93 -10.90
N VAL A 515 -12.92 -27.96 -11.81
CA VAL A 515 -12.15 -26.79 -12.20
C VAL A 515 -12.63 -26.41 -13.61
N ILE A 516 -13.24 -25.24 -13.75
CA ILE A 516 -13.88 -24.79 -14.98
C ILE A 516 -12.96 -23.81 -15.71
N VAL A 517 -12.81 -24.01 -17.02
CA VAL A 517 -11.99 -23.16 -17.88
C VAL A 517 -12.89 -22.31 -18.78
N TRP A 518 -12.76 -20.99 -18.66
CA TRP A 518 -13.48 -19.98 -19.42
C TRP A 518 -12.56 -19.35 -20.46
N LYS A 519 -13.05 -19.20 -21.70
CA LYS A 519 -12.35 -18.50 -22.80
C LYS A 519 -13.32 -17.64 -23.62
#